data_AF-A0A521JXL9-F1
#
_entry.id   AF-A0A521JXL9-F1
#
_cell.length_a   1.000
_cell.length_b   1.000
_cell.length_c   1.000
_cell.angle_alpha   90.00
_cell.angle_beta   90.00
_cell.angle_gamma   90.00
#
_symmetry.space_group_name_H-M   'P 1'
#
loop_
_entity.id
_entity.type
_entity.pdbx_description
1 polymer ?
#
loop_
_entity_poly.entity_id
_entity_poly.type
_entity_poly.pdbx_seq_one_letter_code
_entity_poly.pdbx_strand_id
1 'polypeptide(L)'
;MFHVEHRTGPDGKFLKALVDGATWLGVPLSRALADQCSVYFRELQAWNDKTNLTAITDEREIAVKHFLDSLVCSKALDHPEQARVMDVGSGAGFPGLPLKLMHPELDMTLLEPSQKKTAFLRHVIGTLELDH
;
A
#
# COMPACT_ATOMS: atom_id res chain seq x y z
N MET A 1 17.37 -11.88 5.77
CA MET A 1 16.15 -12.62 6.15
C MET A 1 15.62 -11.96 7.42
N PHE A 2 14.53 -11.20 7.31
CA PHE A 2 13.95 -10.51 8.46
C PHE A 2 13.14 -11.52 9.29
N HIS A 3 13.51 -11.73 10.55
CA HIS A 3 12.66 -12.42 11.51
C HIS A 3 11.59 -11.43 11.97
N VAL A 4 10.37 -11.63 11.51
CA VAL A 4 9.20 -10.94 12.04
C VAL A 4 8.91 -11.62 13.37
N GLU A 5 9.36 -11.02 14.46
CA GLU A 5 8.77 -11.31 15.75
C GLU A 5 7.26 -11.12 15.61
N HIS A 6 6.50 -12.16 15.96
CA HIS A 6 5.05 -12.19 15.87
C HIS A 6 4.45 -11.01 16.64
N ARG A 7 4.23 -9.88 15.96
CA ARG A 7 3.48 -8.76 16.52
C ARG A 7 2.05 -9.23 16.71
N THR A 8 1.65 -9.42 17.96
CA THR A 8 0.27 -9.69 18.39
C THR A 8 -0.57 -8.41 18.36
N GLY A 9 -0.47 -7.64 17.27
CA GLY A 9 -1.28 -6.47 16.99
C GLY A 9 -2.56 -6.83 16.23
N PRO A 10 -3.50 -5.87 16.09
CA PRO A 10 -4.78 -6.08 15.38
C PRO A 10 -4.62 -6.42 13.88
N ASP A 11 -3.42 -6.27 13.33
CA ASP A 11 -3.04 -6.49 11.93
C ASP A 11 -2.12 -7.72 11.73
N GLY A 12 -2.04 -8.62 12.73
CA GLY A 12 -1.09 -9.73 12.73
C GLY A 12 -1.23 -10.69 11.54
N LYS A 13 -2.45 -10.93 11.02
CA LYS A 13 -2.64 -11.80 9.84
C LYS A 13 -2.22 -11.10 8.56
N PHE A 14 -2.55 -9.81 8.43
CA PHE A 14 -2.11 -8.96 7.32
C PHE A 14 -0.58 -8.94 7.22
N LEU A 15 0.12 -8.58 8.31
CA LEU A 15 1.58 -8.47 8.31
C LEU A 15 2.26 -9.80 7.99
N LYS A 16 1.76 -10.91 8.56
CA LYS A 16 2.29 -12.24 8.24
C LYS A 16 2.17 -12.55 6.75
N ALA A 17 0.99 -12.32 6.17
CA ALA A 17 0.75 -12.58 4.75
C ALA A 17 1.61 -11.69 3.84
N LEU A 18 1.76 -10.41 4.18
CA LEU A 18 2.59 -9.45 3.47
C LEU A 18 4.06 -9.90 3.45
N VAL A 19 4.62 -10.28 4.60
CA VAL A 19 6.04 -10.64 4.69
C VAL A 19 6.34 -11.99 4.03
N ASP A 20 5.50 -13.00 4.27
CA ASP A 20 5.65 -14.30 3.64
C ASP A 20 5.57 -14.18 2.11
N GLY A 21 4.58 -13.41 1.63
CA GLY A 21 4.37 -13.21 0.20
C GLY A 21 5.46 -12.38 -0.45
N ALA A 22 5.94 -11.30 0.19
CA ALA A 22 7.06 -10.52 -0.33
C ALA A 22 8.33 -11.36 -0.44
N THR A 23 8.60 -12.22 0.56
CA THR A 23 9.72 -13.17 0.54
C THR A 23 9.58 -14.15 -0.62
N TRP A 24 8.41 -14.76 -0.78
CA TRP A 24 8.14 -15.71 -1.85
C TRP A 24 8.26 -15.09 -3.25
N LEU A 25 7.78 -13.85 -3.41
CA LEU A 25 7.85 -13.10 -4.66
C LEU A 25 9.23 -12.49 -4.91
N GLY A 26 10.14 -12.47 -3.94
CA GLY A 26 11.41 -11.75 -4.04
C GLY A 26 11.20 -10.23 -4.20
N VAL A 27 10.24 -9.66 -3.48
CA VAL A 27 10.02 -8.22 -3.38
C VAL A 27 10.78 -7.69 -2.15
N PRO A 28 11.64 -6.67 -2.28
CA PRO A 28 12.31 -6.06 -1.15
C PRO A 28 11.30 -5.42 -0.19
N LEU A 29 11.24 -5.89 1.05
CA LEU A 29 10.36 -5.36 2.08
C LEU A 29 11.17 -4.98 3.31
N SER A 30 11.41 -3.68 3.49
CA SER A 30 12.06 -3.15 4.68
C SER A 30 11.08 -3.12 5.86
N ARG A 31 11.61 -3.03 7.09
CA ARG A 31 10.77 -2.88 8.29
C ARG A 31 9.92 -1.61 8.22
N ALA A 32 10.50 -0.50 7.77
CA ALA A 32 9.79 0.77 7.62
C ALA A 32 8.62 0.65 6.62
N LEU A 33 8.85 0.02 5.46
CA LEU A 33 7.81 -0.21 4.46
C LEU A 33 6.69 -1.13 5.01
N ALA A 34 7.05 -2.18 5.74
CA ALA A 34 6.06 -3.05 6.38
C ALA A 34 5.22 -2.30 7.44
N ASP A 35 5.86 -1.46 8.26
CA ASP A 35 5.18 -0.62 9.26
C ASP A 35 4.25 0.41 8.58
N GLN A 36 4.66 1.03 7.47
CA GLN A 36 3.82 1.94 6.69
C GLN A 36 2.62 1.21 6.04
N CYS A 37 2.85 0.02 5.47
CA CYS A 37 1.77 -0.82 4.94
C CYS A 37 0.76 -1.20 6.02
N SER A 38 1.22 -1.48 7.25
CA SER A 38 0.35 -1.75 8.41
C SER A 38 -0.51 -0.54 8.79
N VAL A 39 0.07 0.67 8.83
CA VAL A 39 -0.69 1.91 9.05
C VAL A 39 -1.74 2.09 7.95
N TYR A 40 -1.34 1.99 6.69
CA TYR A 40 -2.24 2.13 5.55
C TYR A 40 -3.38 1.10 5.59
N PHE A 41 -3.07 -0.17 5.90
CA PHE A 41 -4.07 -1.22 6.06
C PHE A 41 -5.13 -0.89 7.12
N ARG A 42 -4.70 -0.37 8.29
CA ARG A 42 -5.64 0.02 9.35
C ARG A 42 -6.53 1.18 8.93
N GLU A 43 -5.98 2.19 8.25
CA GLU A 43 -6.77 3.30 7.71
C GLU A 43 -7.75 2.83 6.62
N LEU A 44 -7.32 1.92 5.74
CA LEU A 44 -8.17 1.30 4.73
C LEU A 44 -9.37 0.60 5.38
N GLN A 45 -9.14 -0.23 6.40
CA GLN A 45 -10.22 -0.91 7.11
C GLN A 45 -11.18 0.08 7.77
N ALA A 46 -10.66 1.06 8.50
CA ALA A 46 -11.47 2.06 9.21
C ALA A 46 -12.35 2.90 8.27
N TRP A 47 -11.85 3.19 7.06
CA TRP A 47 -12.61 3.94 6.06
C TRP A 47 -13.54 3.08 5.21
N ASN A 48 -13.22 1.79 5.01
CA ASN A 48 -14.00 0.93 4.14
C ASN A 48 -15.47 0.82 4.59
N ASP A 49 -15.68 0.73 5.92
CA ASP A 49 -17.01 0.64 6.55
C ASP A 49 -17.98 1.75 6.14
N LYS A 50 -17.45 2.94 5.78
CA LYS A 50 -18.26 4.13 5.46
C LYS A 50 -18.30 4.45 3.98
N THR A 51 -17.35 3.90 3.21
CA THR A 51 -17.00 4.45 1.90
C THR A 51 -16.97 3.42 0.78
N ASN A 52 -16.98 2.12 1.10
CA ASN A 52 -16.85 1.02 0.13
C ASN A 52 -15.63 1.21 -0.78
N LEU A 53 -14.46 1.39 -0.17
CA LEU A 53 -13.17 1.55 -0.86
C LEU A 53 -12.77 0.28 -1.61
N THR A 54 -13.06 -0.89 -1.02
CA THR A 54 -12.83 -2.20 -1.64
C THR A 54 -13.87 -3.22 -1.17
N ALA A 55 -14.20 -4.17 -2.05
CA ALA A 55 -15.06 -5.30 -1.70
C ALA A 55 -14.32 -6.39 -0.89
N ILE A 56 -12.99 -6.33 -0.83
CA ILE A 56 -12.16 -7.32 -0.10
C ILE A 56 -11.98 -6.83 1.33
N THR A 57 -12.45 -7.61 2.30
CA THR A 57 -12.37 -7.26 3.74
C THR A 57 -11.47 -8.20 4.54
N ASP A 58 -11.17 -9.39 4.00
CA ASP A 58 -10.25 -10.32 4.65
C ASP A 58 -8.81 -9.78 4.65
N GLU A 59 -8.17 -9.80 5.81
CA GLU A 59 -6.85 -9.19 6.03
C GLU A 59 -5.76 -9.82 5.16
N ARG A 60 -5.80 -11.14 5.00
CA ARG A 60 -4.83 -11.87 4.18
C ARG A 60 -5.07 -11.58 2.71
N GLU A 61 -6.33 -11.55 2.28
CA GLU A 61 -6.64 -11.19 0.90
C GLU A 61 -6.25 -9.75 0.58
N ILE A 62 -6.44 -8.80 1.48
CA ILE A 62 -5.98 -7.42 1.30
C ILE A 62 -4.46 -7.38 1.14
N ALA A 63 -3.71 -8.08 2.01
CA ALA A 63 -2.25 -8.16 1.90
C ALA A 63 -1.80 -8.67 0.52
N VAL A 64 -2.45 -9.71 0.01
CA VAL A 64 -2.07 -10.36 -1.25
C VAL A 64 -2.56 -9.56 -2.46
N LYS A 65 -3.86 -9.30 -2.56
CA LYS A 65 -4.51 -8.77 -3.76
C LYS A 65 -4.37 -7.27 -3.93
N HIS A 66 -4.05 -6.53 -2.87
CA HIS A 66 -3.82 -5.09 -2.95
C HIS A 66 -2.35 -4.74 -2.75
N PHE A 67 -1.77 -5.06 -1.60
CA PHE A 67 -0.43 -4.60 -1.26
C PHE A 67 0.65 -5.34 -2.05
N LEU A 68 0.68 -6.68 -2.00
CA LEU A 68 1.69 -7.47 -2.71
C LEU A 68 1.56 -7.34 -4.22
N ASP A 69 0.33 -7.39 -4.74
CA ASP A 69 0.08 -7.20 -6.17
C ASP A 69 0.66 -5.86 -6.66
N SER A 70 0.42 -4.77 -5.91
CA SER A 70 0.96 -3.45 -6.22
C SER A 70 2.49 -3.38 -6.07
N LEU A 71 3.06 -3.96 -5.01
CA LEU A 71 4.51 -3.93 -4.79
C LEU A 71 5.27 -4.74 -5.84
N VAL A 72 4.68 -5.80 -6.41
CA VAL A 72 5.29 -6.55 -7.52
C VAL A 72 5.43 -5.69 -8.76
N CYS A 73 4.53 -4.72 -9.00
CA CYS A 73 4.64 -3.79 -10.13
C CYS A 73 5.95 -2.98 -10.12
N SER A 74 6.58 -2.79 -8.96
CA SER A 74 7.89 -2.12 -8.86
C SER A 74 8.96 -2.78 -9.73
N LYS A 75 8.86 -4.09 -9.95
CA LYS A 75 9.82 -4.84 -10.77
C LYS A 75 9.76 -4.51 -12.25
N ALA A 76 8.69 -3.85 -12.70
CA ALA A 76 8.52 -3.38 -14.06
C ALA A 76 8.91 -1.90 -14.23
N LEU A 77 9.29 -1.19 -13.15
CA LEU A 77 9.74 0.19 -13.21
C LEU A 77 11.24 0.22 -13.52
N ASP A 78 11.59 0.51 -14.76
CA ASP A 78 12.96 0.80 -15.16
C ASP A 78 13.32 2.24 -14.76
N HIS A 79 14.38 2.41 -13.96
CA HIS A 79 14.90 3.71 -13.52
C HIS A 79 13.87 4.60 -12.78
N PRO A 80 13.43 4.21 -11.56
CA PRO A 80 12.41 4.95 -10.81
C PRO A 80 12.87 6.33 -10.32
N GLU A 81 14.16 6.65 -10.35
CA GLU A 81 14.67 7.94 -9.88
C GLU A 81 14.01 9.11 -10.63
N GLN A 82 13.20 9.88 -9.90
CA GLN A 82 12.48 11.07 -10.39
C GLN A 82 11.51 10.80 -11.55
N ALA A 83 11.10 9.54 -11.73
CA ALA A 83 10.09 9.21 -12.72
C ALA A 83 8.74 9.84 -12.35
N ARG A 84 8.08 10.45 -13.34
CA ARG A 84 6.73 10.99 -13.20
C ARG A 84 5.73 9.90 -13.54
N VAL A 85 4.93 9.49 -12.56
CA VAL A 85 4.00 8.36 -12.67
C VAL A 85 2.60 8.84 -12.38
N MET A 86 1.63 8.37 -13.17
CA MET A 86 0.22 8.64 -12.93
C MET A 86 -0.56 7.33 -12.77
N ASP A 87 -1.25 7.19 -11.65
CA ASP A 87 -2.19 6.11 -11.39
C ASP A 87 -3.61 6.57 -11.76
N VAL A 88 -4.17 6.02 -12.83
CA VAL A 88 -5.49 6.42 -13.36
C VAL A 88 -6.58 5.51 -12.82
N GLY A 89 -7.51 6.09 -12.07
CA GLY A 89 -8.54 5.33 -11.36
C GLY A 89 -8.00 4.73 -10.06
N SER A 90 -7.20 5.50 -9.33
CA SER A 90 -6.40 4.99 -8.19
C SER A 90 -7.25 4.35 -7.10
N GLY A 91 -8.55 4.66 -7.01
CA GLY A 91 -9.46 4.00 -6.10
C GLY A 91 -9.08 4.27 -4.65
N ALA A 92 -8.73 3.20 -3.93
CA ALA A 92 -8.20 3.32 -2.57
C ALA A 92 -6.72 3.73 -2.55
N GLY A 93 -6.04 3.78 -3.68
CA GLY A 93 -4.63 4.18 -3.83
C GLY A 93 -3.74 3.04 -4.31
N PHE A 94 -4.30 2.05 -5.01
CA PHE A 94 -3.58 0.90 -5.52
C PHE A 94 -3.53 0.97 -7.06
N PRO A 95 -2.36 0.82 -7.70
CA PRO A 95 -1.05 0.51 -7.12
C PRO A 95 -0.22 1.73 -6.68
N GLY A 96 -0.69 2.97 -6.91
CA GLY A 96 0.12 4.18 -6.77
C GLY A 96 0.75 4.41 -5.39
N LEU A 97 -0.02 4.30 -4.30
CA LEU A 97 0.50 4.54 -2.95
C LEU A 97 1.51 3.48 -2.49
N PRO A 98 1.29 2.15 -2.65
CA PRO A 98 2.32 1.17 -2.34
C PRO A 98 3.62 1.39 -3.14
N LEU A 99 3.52 1.81 -4.40
CA LEU A 99 4.69 2.15 -5.21
C LEU A 99 5.42 3.37 -4.66
N LYS A 100 4.72 4.45 -4.29
CA LYS A 100 5.32 5.64 -3.65
C LYS A 100 5.96 5.30 -2.30
N LEU A 101 5.39 4.37 -1.53
CA LEU A 101 6.00 3.90 -0.27
C LEU A 101 7.31 3.15 -0.51
N MET A 102 7.37 2.32 -1.56
CA MET A 102 8.56 1.57 -1.92
C MET A 102 9.62 2.44 -2.61
N HIS A 103 9.18 3.44 -3.37
CA HIS A 103 9.97 4.39 -4.15
C HIS A 103 9.57 5.83 -3.81
N PRO A 104 10.04 6.36 -2.65
CA PRO A 104 9.69 7.72 -2.21
C PRO A 104 10.05 8.82 -3.22
N GLU A 105 11.01 8.55 -4.11
CA GLU A 105 11.52 9.45 -5.14
C GLU A 105 10.58 9.63 -6.36
N LEU A 106 9.52 8.83 -6.49
CA LEU A 106 8.55 8.97 -7.59
C LEU A 106 7.73 10.25 -7.45
N ASP A 107 7.62 11.04 -8.52
CA ASP A 107 6.60 12.10 -8.64
C ASP A 107 5.27 11.40 -8.99
N MET A 108 4.46 11.10 -7.98
CA MET A 108 3.29 10.23 -8.08
C MET A 108 2.00 11.06 -8.10
N THR A 109 1.28 11.01 -9.23
CA THR A 109 -0.05 11.61 -9.37
C THR A 109 -1.14 10.53 -9.29
N LEU A 110 -2.09 10.70 -8.38
CA LEU A 110 -3.26 9.82 -8.24
C LEU A 110 -4.50 10.50 -8.84
N LEU A 111 -5.04 9.94 -9.92
CA LEU A 111 -6.25 10.44 -10.58
C LEU A 111 -7.46 9.59 -10.18
N GLU A 112 -8.38 10.18 -9.40
CA GLU A 112 -9.60 9.51 -8.94
C GLU A 112 -10.82 10.45 -9.04
N PRO A 113 -11.88 10.07 -9.80
CA PRO A 113 -13.06 10.92 -9.97
C PRO A 113 -13.97 10.99 -8.73
N SER A 114 -13.96 9.98 -7.86
CA SER A 114 -14.80 9.94 -6.66
C SER A 114 -14.22 10.79 -5.54
N GLN A 115 -14.91 11.89 -5.21
CA GLN A 115 -14.51 12.78 -4.10
C GLN A 115 -14.31 12.05 -2.77
N LYS A 116 -15.13 11.03 -2.47
CA LYS A 116 -15.00 10.23 -1.24
C LYS A 116 -13.69 9.45 -1.22
N LYS A 117 -13.30 8.88 -2.35
CA LYS A 117 -12.03 8.15 -2.49
C LYS A 117 -10.85 9.12 -2.51
N THR A 118 -10.96 10.26 -3.19
CA THR A 118 -9.95 11.33 -3.10
C THR A 118 -9.74 11.81 -1.66
N ALA A 119 -10.80 11.90 -0.86
CA ALA A 119 -10.67 12.25 0.56
C ALA A 119 -9.90 11.18 1.35
N PHE A 120 -10.15 9.89 1.08
CA PHE A 120 -9.37 8.80 1.64
C PHE A 120 -7.89 8.87 1.22
N LEU A 121 -7.60 9.09 -0.07
CA LEU A 121 -6.24 9.23 -0.57
C LEU A 121 -5.49 10.35 0.15
N ARG A 122 -6.10 11.53 0.29
CA ARG A 122 -5.51 12.66 1.03
C ARG A 122 -5.26 12.33 2.50
N HIS A 123 -6.20 11.63 3.13
CA HIS A 123 -6.06 11.19 4.52
C HIS A 123 -4.86 10.26 4.69
N VAL A 124 -4.72 9.25 3.83
CA VAL A 124 -3.60 8.30 3.88
C VAL A 124 -2.28 8.99 3.58
N ILE A 125 -2.22 9.85 2.57
CA ILE A 125 -1.02 10.64 2.22
C ILE A 125 -0.57 11.47 3.43
N GLY A 126 -1.49 12.17 4.09
CA GLY A 126 -1.17 12.94 5.30
C GLY A 126 -0.76 12.07 6.49
N THR A 127 -1.42 10.92 6.67
CA THR A 127 -1.14 9.98 7.79
C THR A 127 0.24 9.33 7.66
N LEU A 128 0.67 9.06 6.42
CA LEU A 128 1.96 8.44 6.11
C LEU A 128 3.05 9.47 5.82
N GLU A 129 2.75 10.77 5.95
CA GLU A 129 3.66 11.89 5.68
C GLU A 129 4.34 11.77 4.30
N LEU A 130 3.56 11.41 3.28
CA LEU A 130 4.08 11.26 1.92
C LEU A 130 4.20 12.63 1.25
N ASP A 131 5.41 12.94 0.83
CA ASP A 131 5.69 14.10 -0.02
C ASP A 131 5.14 13.90 -1.44
N HIS A 132 5.01 15.01 -2.15
CA HIS A 132 4.60 15.04 -3.56
C HIS A 132 5.52 14.20 -4.45
#